data_AF-A0A854NIQ0-F1
#
_entry.id   AF-A0A854NIQ0-F1
#
_cell.length_a   1.000
_cell.length_b   1.000
_cell.length_c   1.000
_cell.angle_alpha   90.00
_cell.angle_beta   90.00
_cell.angle_gamma   90.00
#
_symmetry.space_group_name_H-M   'P 1'
#
loop_
_entity.id
_entity.type
_entity.pdbx_description
1 polymer ?
#
loop_
_entity_poly.entity_id
_entity_poly.type
_entity_poly.pdbx_seq_one_letter_code
_entity_poly.pdbx_strand_id
1 'polypeptide(L)'
;MPKAFPGEPLPKELNRLVGHVLYGWRDRPRRGEVDYPHTENIRMGHTWDSKRDVSKFDKSWSDQNIVDAIVATLENPDYALSGKVKRVVWKDIHGTTVRVSYNVCLMVGVISDRAYSDTPDRKAKRIVE
;
A
#
# COMPACT_ATOMS: atom_id res chain seq x y z
N MET A 1 -12.17 18.13 -1.23
CA MET A 1 -11.10 17.54 -0.39
C MET A 1 -9.80 17.57 -1.18
N PRO A 2 -8.70 18.10 -0.62
CA PRO A 2 -7.43 18.19 -1.33
C PRO A 2 -6.84 16.78 -1.54
N LYS A 3 -6.58 16.40 -2.79
CA LYS A 3 -5.80 15.20 -3.10
C LYS A 3 -4.34 15.45 -2.75
N ALA A 4 -3.65 14.44 -2.23
CA ALA A 4 -2.21 14.48 -1.95
C ALA A 4 -1.37 15.00 -3.12
N PHE A 5 -1.76 14.62 -4.34
CA PHE A 5 -1.12 15.03 -5.58
C PHE A 5 -2.19 15.46 -6.59
N PRO A 6 -2.56 16.76 -6.61
CA PRO A 6 -3.57 17.28 -7.53
C PRO A 6 -3.20 17.00 -8.99
N GLY A 7 -4.16 16.51 -9.79
CA GLY A 7 -3.96 16.19 -11.21
C GLY A 7 -3.35 14.81 -11.49
N GLU A 8 -2.83 14.11 -10.47
CA GLU A 8 -2.35 12.73 -10.63
C GLU A 8 -3.48 11.71 -10.39
N PRO A 9 -3.65 10.69 -11.25
CA PRO A 9 -4.60 9.62 -10.99
C PRO A 9 -4.09 8.71 -9.86
N LEU A 10 -5.02 8.08 -9.13
CA LEU A 10 -4.69 7.01 -8.20
C LEU A 10 -4.26 5.73 -8.97
N PRO A 11 -3.57 4.79 -8.30
CA PRO A 11 -3.28 3.47 -8.85
C PRO A 11 -4.55 2.80 -9.38
N LYS A 12 -4.55 2.43 -10.67
CA LYS A 12 -5.68 1.70 -11.28
C LYS A 12 -5.70 0.22 -10.87
N GLU A 13 -4.54 -0.33 -10.53
CA GLU A 13 -4.37 -1.73 -10.14
C GLU A 13 -4.50 -1.91 -8.62
N LEU A 14 -5.60 -1.39 -8.04
CA LEU A 14 -5.88 -1.52 -6.60
C LEU A 14 -5.98 -2.98 -6.17
N ASN A 15 -6.62 -3.83 -6.98
CA ASN A 15 -6.73 -5.27 -6.71
C ASN A 15 -5.36 -5.94 -6.57
N ARG A 16 -4.36 -5.52 -7.35
CA ARG A 16 -3.00 -6.05 -7.23
C ARG A 16 -2.30 -5.56 -5.96
N LEU A 17 -2.52 -4.30 -5.58
CA LEU A 17 -2.01 -3.77 -4.31
C LEU A 17 -2.61 -4.52 -3.12
N VAL A 18 -3.94 -4.70 -3.13
CA VAL A 18 -4.66 -5.45 -2.10
C VAL A 18 -4.22 -6.91 -2.09
N GLY A 19 -4.14 -7.58 -3.23
CA GLY A 19 -3.67 -8.96 -3.33
C GLY A 19 -2.22 -9.15 -2.87
N HIS A 20 -1.35 -8.16 -3.09
CA HIS A 20 -0.01 -8.15 -2.51
C HIS A 20 -0.05 -8.11 -0.97
N VAL A 21 -0.91 -7.28 -0.40
CA VAL A 21 -1.01 -7.12 1.05
C VAL A 21 -1.68 -8.30 1.71
N LEU A 22 -2.80 -8.79 1.16
CA LEU A 22 -3.58 -9.86 1.77
C LEU A 22 -2.95 -11.23 1.52
N TYR A 23 -2.54 -11.49 0.27
CA TYR A 23 -2.18 -12.83 -0.19
C TYR A 23 -0.71 -12.94 -0.58
N GLY A 24 0.03 -11.83 -0.65
CA GLY A 24 1.45 -11.85 -1.00
C GLY A 24 1.73 -11.91 -2.49
N TRP A 25 0.75 -11.58 -3.34
CA TRP A 25 0.92 -11.56 -4.80
C TRP A 25 2.12 -10.71 -5.22
N ARG A 26 2.90 -11.20 -6.19
CA ARG A 26 4.03 -10.49 -6.77
C ARG A 26 3.95 -10.64 -8.29
N ASP A 27 4.04 -9.53 -9.02
CA ASP A 27 4.12 -9.56 -10.49
C ASP A 27 5.50 -10.01 -10.98
N ARG A 28 6.52 -9.88 -10.13
CA ARG A 28 7.89 -10.32 -10.40
C ARG A 28 8.48 -10.95 -9.13
N PRO A 29 8.62 -12.27 -9.06
CA PRO A 29 9.28 -12.94 -7.94
C PRO A 29 10.75 -12.49 -7.86
N ARG A 30 11.34 -12.57 -6.67
CA ARG A 30 12.78 -12.27 -6.53
C ARG A 30 13.59 -13.39 -7.18
N ARG A 31 14.84 -13.09 -7.55
CA ARG A 31 15.74 -14.10 -8.11
C ARG A 31 15.86 -15.29 -7.15
N GLY A 32 15.46 -16.47 -7.62
CA GLY A 32 15.47 -17.72 -6.83
C GLY A 32 14.20 -18.01 -6.03
N GLU A 33 13.18 -17.15 -6.08
CA GLU A 33 11.86 -17.44 -5.53
C GLU A 33 10.97 -18.13 -6.59
N VAL A 34 10.05 -18.97 -6.11
CA VAL A 34 9.00 -19.57 -6.93
C VAL A 34 8.02 -18.48 -7.35
N ASP A 35 7.63 -18.47 -8.63
CA ASP A 35 6.53 -17.64 -9.11
C ASP A 35 5.21 -18.27 -8.64
N TYR A 36 4.46 -17.55 -7.80
CA TYR A 36 3.20 -18.04 -7.27
C TYR A 36 2.04 -17.45 -8.07
N PRO A 37 1.01 -18.25 -8.40
CA PRO A 37 -0.17 -17.74 -9.07
C PRO A 37 -0.89 -16.72 -8.19
N HIS A 38 -1.58 -15.75 -8.79
CA HIS A 38 -2.37 -14.78 -8.04
C HIS A 38 -3.68 -15.40 -7.54
N THR A 39 -3.59 -16.17 -6.45
CA THR A 39 -4.72 -16.85 -5.80
C THR A 39 -4.86 -16.44 -4.33
N GLU A 40 -6.09 -16.43 -3.82
CA GLU A 40 -6.42 -15.96 -2.45
C GLU A 40 -6.04 -16.98 -1.35
N ASN A 41 -5.73 -18.21 -1.74
CA ASN A 41 -5.29 -19.26 -0.81
C ASN A 41 -3.82 -19.09 -0.37
N ILE A 42 -3.07 -18.18 -0.97
CA ILE A 42 -1.69 -17.90 -0.59
C ILE A 42 -1.70 -17.08 0.69
N ARG A 43 -0.98 -17.56 1.70
CA ARG A 43 -0.84 -16.93 3.02
C ARG A 43 0.54 -16.28 3.17
N MET A 44 0.95 -15.51 2.17
CA MET A 44 2.27 -14.84 2.11
C MET A 44 2.16 -13.31 2.13
N GLY A 45 0.97 -12.79 2.46
CA GLY A 45 0.72 -11.36 2.62
C GLY A 45 1.33 -10.80 3.90
N HIS A 46 1.04 -9.52 4.14
CA HIS A 46 1.43 -8.78 5.34
C HIS A 46 0.35 -8.80 6.43
N THR A 47 -0.66 -9.68 6.30
CA THR A 47 -1.69 -9.91 7.32
C THR A 47 -1.14 -10.71 8.49
N TRP A 48 -1.80 -10.59 9.65
CA TRP A 48 -1.39 -11.32 10.86
C TRP A 48 -1.44 -12.85 10.67
N ASP A 49 -2.40 -13.34 9.88
CA ASP A 49 -2.58 -14.76 9.63
C ASP A 49 -1.59 -15.33 8.61
N SER A 50 -1.02 -14.49 7.74
CA SER A 50 -0.07 -14.91 6.71
C SER A 50 1.31 -15.21 7.31
N LYS A 51 1.87 -14.27 8.06
CA LYS A 51 3.23 -14.41 8.61
C LYS A 51 3.46 -13.47 9.79
N ARG A 52 3.38 -14.00 11.02
CA ARG A 52 3.43 -13.22 12.28
C ARG A 52 4.64 -12.29 12.40
N ASP A 53 5.82 -12.70 11.96
CA ASP A 53 7.07 -11.93 12.10
C ASP A 53 7.24 -10.78 11.09
N VAL A 54 6.41 -10.74 10.05
CA VAL A 54 6.39 -9.64 9.06
C VAL A 54 5.02 -9.01 8.94
N SER A 55 4.09 -9.34 9.85
CA SER A 55 2.77 -8.74 9.84
C SER A 55 2.89 -7.25 10.09
N LYS A 56 2.14 -6.50 9.29
CA LYS A 56 2.12 -5.05 9.31
C LYS A 56 0.77 -4.51 9.73
N PHE A 57 -0.16 -5.36 10.14
CA PHE A 57 -1.48 -4.97 10.61
C PHE A 57 -1.77 -5.66 11.93
N ASP A 58 -2.51 -4.99 12.81
CA ASP A 58 -2.88 -5.57 14.10
C ASP A 58 -3.72 -6.84 13.89
N LYS A 59 -3.61 -7.81 14.81
CA LYS A 59 -4.36 -9.07 14.75
C LYS A 59 -5.88 -8.85 14.65
N SER A 60 -6.38 -7.76 15.21
CA SER A 60 -7.80 -7.42 15.19
C SER A 60 -8.31 -6.96 13.82
N TRP A 61 -7.43 -6.68 12.85
CA TRP A 61 -7.83 -6.19 11.55
C TRP A 61 -8.28 -7.34 10.64
N SER A 62 -9.53 -7.23 10.17
CA SER A 62 -10.03 -8.08 9.09
C SER A 62 -9.40 -7.71 7.74
N ASP A 63 -9.46 -8.62 6.77
CA ASP A 63 -9.05 -8.33 5.39
C ASP A 63 -9.77 -7.09 4.86
N GLN A 64 -11.07 -6.93 5.13
CA GLN A 64 -11.84 -5.74 4.72
C GLN A 64 -11.32 -4.47 5.38
N ASN A 65 -11.00 -4.50 6.68
CA ASN A 65 -10.43 -3.34 7.37
C ASN A 65 -9.11 -2.91 6.71
N ILE A 66 -8.29 -3.87 6.27
CA ILE A 66 -7.03 -3.60 5.58
C ILE A 66 -7.31 -2.97 4.20
N VAL A 67 -8.26 -3.50 3.43
CA VAL A 67 -8.65 -2.92 2.13
C VAL A 67 -9.15 -1.50 2.30
N ASP A 68 -10.09 -1.27 3.20
CA ASP A 68 -10.68 0.04 3.46
C ASP A 68 -9.61 1.05 3.88
N ALA A 69 -8.65 0.63 4.71
CA ALA A 69 -7.55 1.46 5.12
C ALA A 69 -6.60 1.83 3.97
N ILE A 70 -6.30 0.89 3.06
CA ILE A 70 -5.49 1.16 1.87
C ILE A 70 -6.20 2.19 0.98
N VAL A 71 -7.50 2.02 0.75
CA VAL A 71 -8.31 2.93 -0.07
C VAL A 71 -8.35 4.32 0.57
N ALA A 72 -8.68 4.41 1.86
CA ALA A 72 -8.71 5.67 2.60
C ALA A 72 -7.34 6.38 2.56
N THR A 73 -6.25 5.63 2.65
CA THR A 73 -4.88 6.18 2.56
C THR A 73 -4.55 6.72 1.18
N LEU A 74 -5.06 6.11 0.10
CA LEU A 74 -4.87 6.62 -1.26
C LEU A 74 -5.73 7.85 -1.54
N GLU A 75 -6.98 7.85 -1.08
CA GLU A 75 -7.95 8.91 -1.38
C GLU A 75 -7.73 10.16 -0.55
N ASN A 76 -7.46 10.00 0.75
CA ASN A 76 -7.33 11.11 1.69
C ASN A 76 -6.22 10.87 2.73
N PRO A 77 -4.94 10.85 2.32
CA PRO A 77 -3.83 10.66 3.24
C PRO A 77 -3.56 11.88 4.12
N ASP A 78 -2.97 11.62 5.29
CA ASP A 78 -2.55 12.66 6.23
C ASP A 78 -1.13 13.16 5.92
N TYR A 79 -0.31 12.33 5.27
CA TYR A 79 1.05 12.67 4.86
C TYR A 79 1.35 12.18 3.45
N ALA A 80 2.21 12.91 2.76
CA ALA A 80 2.68 12.55 1.44
C ALA A 80 4.15 12.87 1.23
N LEU A 81 4.79 12.02 0.42
CA LEU A 81 6.15 12.16 -0.07
C LEU A 81 6.15 11.88 -1.58
N SER A 82 6.70 12.83 -2.33
CA SER A 82 6.85 12.73 -3.77
C SER A 82 8.33 12.65 -4.15
N GLY A 83 8.69 11.59 -4.87
CA GLY A 83 9.95 11.49 -5.62
C GLY A 83 9.72 11.70 -7.12
N LYS A 84 10.77 11.49 -7.93
CA LYS A 84 10.64 11.64 -9.41
C LYS A 84 9.61 10.68 -10.02
N VAL A 85 9.62 9.42 -9.58
CA VAL A 85 8.73 8.34 -10.08
C VAL A 85 7.86 7.78 -8.97
N LYS A 86 8.33 7.80 -7.73
CA LYS A 86 7.64 7.19 -6.59
C LYS A 86 6.77 8.18 -5.85
N ARG A 87 5.61 7.75 -5.42
CA ARG A 87 4.73 8.41 -4.45
C ARG A 87 4.61 7.52 -3.23
N VAL A 88 4.61 8.14 -2.08
CA VAL A 88 4.37 7.48 -0.81
C VAL A 88 3.38 8.34 -0.05
N VAL A 89 2.33 7.72 0.44
CA VAL A 89 1.29 8.37 1.23
C VAL A 89 1.10 7.59 2.52
N TRP A 90 0.74 8.29 3.59
CA TRP A 90 0.46 7.70 4.88
C TRP A 90 -0.86 8.23 5.43
N LYS A 91 -1.55 7.37 6.19
CA LYS A 91 -2.72 7.76 6.96
C LYS A 91 -2.72 7.09 8.32
N ASP A 92 -3.05 7.84 9.35
CA ASP A 92 -3.25 7.33 10.70
C ASP A 92 -4.69 6.85 10.85
N ILE A 93 -4.87 5.56 11.07
CA ILE A 93 -6.17 4.90 11.20
C ILE A 93 -6.16 4.08 12.47
N HIS A 94 -7.00 4.46 13.44
CA HIS A 94 -7.12 3.79 14.74
C HIS A 94 -5.77 3.57 15.46
N GLY A 95 -4.88 4.57 15.41
CA GLY A 95 -3.55 4.50 16.01
C GLY A 95 -2.52 3.67 15.23
N THR A 96 -2.89 3.13 14.07
CA THR A 96 -1.97 2.48 13.13
C THR A 96 -1.72 3.39 11.94
N THR A 97 -0.45 3.74 11.69
CA THR A 97 -0.08 4.46 10.47
C THR A 97 0.04 3.47 9.30
N VAL A 98 -0.87 3.57 8.34
CA VAL A 98 -0.84 2.80 7.10
C VAL A 98 -0.05 3.58 6.06
N ARG A 99 0.96 2.94 5.47
CA ARG A 99 1.77 3.49 4.37
C ARG A 99 1.39 2.79 3.07
N VAL A 100 1.10 3.57 2.04
CA VAL A 100 0.92 3.07 0.67
C VAL A 100 1.93 3.74 -0.25
N SER A 101 2.58 2.95 -1.10
CA SER A 101 3.52 3.45 -2.10
C SER A 101 3.22 2.92 -3.49
N TYR A 102 3.35 3.81 -4.46
CA TYR A 102 3.08 3.53 -5.86
C TYR A 102 4.01 4.35 -6.75
N ASN A 103 4.21 3.89 -7.98
CA ASN A 103 5.04 4.56 -8.98
C ASN A 103 4.14 5.20 -10.04
N VAL A 104 4.38 6.47 -10.35
CA VAL A 104 3.74 7.18 -11.46
C VAL A 104 4.68 7.14 -12.65
N CYS A 105 4.31 6.42 -13.70
CA CYS A 105 5.06 6.34 -14.94
C CYS A 105 4.26 7.01 -16.06
N LEU A 106 4.78 8.11 -16.62
CA LEU A 106 4.10 8.94 -17.63
C LEU A 106 3.73 8.18 -18.92
N MET A 107 4.37 7.04 -19.20
CA MET A 107 4.11 6.21 -20.38
C MET A 107 3.22 4.98 -20.13
N VAL A 108 3.01 4.56 -18.87
CA VAL A 108 2.38 3.26 -18.52
C VAL A 108 1.24 3.41 -17.49
N GLY A 109 1.13 4.55 -16.82
CA GLY A 109 0.18 4.79 -15.73
C GLY A 109 0.78 4.54 -14.36
N VAL A 110 -0.08 4.34 -13.36
CA VAL A 110 0.31 4.21 -11.96
C VAL A 110 0.41 2.74 -11.56
N ILE A 111 1.60 2.32 -11.12
CA ILE A 111 1.91 0.93 -10.74
C ILE A 111 2.07 0.83 -9.22
N SER A 112 1.27 -0.03 -8.62
CA SER A 112 1.31 -0.41 -7.21
C SER A 112 2.71 -0.95 -6.84
N ASP A 113 3.35 -0.45 -5.78
CA ASP A 113 4.65 -0.96 -5.32
C ASP A 113 4.49 -1.78 -4.03
N ARG A 114 4.15 -1.12 -2.92
CA ARG A 114 4.01 -1.77 -1.59
C ARG A 114 3.05 -1.02 -0.68
N ALA A 115 2.37 -1.74 0.21
CA ALA A 115 1.65 -1.18 1.35
C ALA A 115 1.90 -1.98 2.64
N TYR A 116 2.11 -1.28 3.75
CA TYR A 116 2.40 -1.82 5.09
C TYR A 116 2.25 -0.74 6.17
N SER A 117 2.09 -1.09 7.45
CA SER A 117 2.27 -0.13 8.54
C SER A 117 3.72 0.35 8.67
N ASP A 118 3.86 1.66 8.77
CA ASP A 118 5.16 2.31 8.89
C ASP A 118 4.98 3.76 9.36
N THR A 119 5.96 4.29 10.09
CA THR A 119 5.95 5.71 10.47
C THR A 119 6.26 6.61 9.27
N PRO A 120 5.71 7.83 9.18
CA PRO A 120 6.03 8.75 8.10
C PRO A 120 7.52 9.09 8.05
N ASP A 121 8.08 9.22 6.85
CA ASP A 121 9.46 9.67 6.67
C ASP A 121 9.60 11.10 7.23
N ARG A 122 10.77 11.44 7.80
CA ARG A 122 11.06 12.82 8.27
C ARG A 122 10.88 13.87 7.18
N LYS A 123 10.98 13.48 5.90
CA LYS A 123 10.78 14.35 4.74
C LYS A 123 9.33 14.40 4.25
N ALA A 124 8.43 13.57 4.79
CA ALA A 124 7.03 13.57 4.42
C ALA A 124 6.39 14.90 4.84
N LYS A 125 5.59 15.47 3.93
CA LYS A 125 4.82 16.68 4.23
C LYS A 125 3.45 16.28 4.73
N ARG A 126 3.02 16.90 5.83
CA ARG A 126 1.63 16.79 6.29
C ARG A 126 0.72 17.46 5.27
N ILE A 127 -0.35 16.79 4.90
CA ILE A 127 -1.42 17.36 4.09
C ILE A 127 -2.33 18.08 5.08
N VAL A 128 -2.22 19.41 5.08
CA VAL A 128 -3.09 20.30 5.85
C VAL A 128 -4.27 20.69 4.96
N GLU A 129 -5.48 20.62 5.53
CA GLU A 129 -6.70 21.16 4.92
C GLU A 129 -6.63 22.69 4.78
#